data_AF-A0A7G7W9T3-F1
#
_entry.id   AF-A0A7G7W9T3-F1
#
_cell.length_a   1.000
_cell.length_b   1.000
_cell.length_c   1.000
_cell.angle_alpha   90.00
_cell.angle_beta   90.00
_cell.angle_gamma   90.00
#
_symmetry.space_group_name_H-M   'P 1'
#
loop_
_entity.id
_entity.type
_entity.pdbx_description
1 polymer ?
#
loop_
_entity_poly.entity_id
_entity_poly.type
_entity_poly.pdbx_seq_one_letter_code
_entity_poly.pdbx_strand_id
1 'polypeptide(L)'
;MRLFTVLAVLCVALLAATCQPGTKAATKLKQLERTWLHAHEEDQGDVQVYRPNTYAFPPSRGRTGFAFEHNGIFTQFDIAPTDGLEGHKGTWAAENDHTLRISLDDKKDPDYQLEIVSLENDVLKVRRIEK
;
A
#
# COMPACT_ATOMS: atom_id res chain seq x y z
N MET A 1 19.80 -36.42 -39.68
CA MET A 1 20.09 -36.26 -38.24
C MET A 1 20.53 -34.84 -37.85
N ARG A 2 19.94 -33.77 -38.41
CA ARG A 2 20.26 -32.37 -38.03
C ARG A 2 19.02 -31.48 -37.78
N LEU A 3 17.81 -31.99 -38.04
CA LEU A 3 16.56 -31.25 -37.77
C LEU A 3 16.06 -31.41 -36.33
N PHE A 4 16.42 -32.49 -35.63
CA PHE A 4 15.92 -32.76 -34.27
C PHE A 4 16.56 -31.88 -33.18
N THR A 5 17.74 -31.30 -33.43
CA THR A 5 18.42 -30.40 -32.48
C THR A 5 17.85 -28.98 -32.47
N VAL A 6 17.19 -28.54 -33.55
CA VAL A 6 16.63 -27.17 -33.63
C VAL A 6 15.30 -27.07 -32.86
N LEU A 7 14.51 -28.15 -32.82
CA LEU A 7 13.22 -28.17 -32.11
C LEU A 7 13.38 -28.17 -30.58
N ALA A 8 14.48 -28.73 -30.06
CA ALA A 8 14.75 -28.80 -28.62
C ALA A 8 15.16 -27.44 -28.00
N VAL A 9 15.74 -26.53 -28.80
CA VAL A 9 16.16 -25.20 -28.31
C VAL A 9 14.97 -24.23 -28.22
N LEU A 10 13.93 -24.43 -29.03
CA LEU A 10 12.74 -23.57 -29.02
C LEU A 10 11.85 -23.79 -27.78
N CYS A 11 11.79 -25.02 -27.24
CA CYS A 11 11.00 -25.33 -26.05
C CYS A 11 11.61 -24.80 -24.74
N VAL A 12 12.93 -24.64 -24.66
CA VAL A 12 13.59 -24.11 -23.45
C VAL A 12 13.44 -22.58 -23.34
N ALA A 13 13.31 -21.87 -24.47
CA ALA A 13 13.11 -20.42 -24.48
C ALA A 13 11.68 -19.99 -24.07
N LEU A 14 10.68 -20.86 -24.21
CA LEU A 14 9.28 -20.56 -23.87
C LEU A 14 8.95 -20.68 -22.36
N LEU A 15 9.81 -21.34 -21.57
CA LEU A 15 9.60 -21.51 -20.12
C LEU A 15 10.13 -20.35 -19.26
N ALA A 16 10.98 -19.47 -19.81
CA ALA A 16 11.56 -18.36 -19.07
C ALA A 16 10.65 -17.11 -18.96
N ALA A 17 9.52 -17.09 -19.67
CA ALA A 17 8.69 -15.89 -19.81
C ALA A 17 7.47 -15.82 -18.86
N THR A 18 7.26 -16.79 -17.98
CA THR A 18 6.10 -16.79 -17.06
C THR A 18 6.47 -16.30 -15.65
N CYS A 19 7.23 -15.22 -15.53
CA CYS A 19 7.11 -14.42 -14.31
C CYS A 19 5.74 -13.74 -14.41
N GLN A 20 4.79 -14.14 -13.55
CA GLN A 20 3.51 -13.46 -13.34
C GLN A 20 3.63 -12.49 -12.15
N PRO A 21 4.26 -11.30 -12.31
CA PRO A 21 4.30 -10.30 -11.23
C PRO A 21 2.89 -9.77 -10.93
N GLY A 22 2.04 -9.60 -11.95
CA GLY A 22 0.74 -8.94 -11.81
C GLY A 22 -0.26 -9.63 -10.88
N THR A 23 -0.28 -10.96 -10.82
CA THR A 23 -1.22 -11.69 -9.93
C THR A 23 -0.82 -11.55 -8.45
N LYS A 24 0.49 -11.61 -8.14
CA LYS A 24 0.99 -11.46 -6.77
C LYS A 24 0.81 -10.04 -6.26
N ALA A 25 1.07 -9.03 -7.11
CA ALA A 25 0.86 -7.64 -6.79
C ALA A 25 -0.63 -7.35 -6.46
N ALA A 26 -1.56 -7.82 -7.30
CA ALA A 26 -2.99 -7.65 -7.04
C ALA A 26 -3.44 -8.31 -5.72
N THR A 27 -2.93 -9.50 -5.37
CA THR A 27 -3.22 -10.13 -4.08
C THR A 27 -2.63 -9.36 -2.90
N LYS A 28 -1.43 -8.78 -3.06
CA LYS A 28 -0.80 -7.94 -2.04
C LYS A 28 -1.60 -6.65 -1.81
N LEU A 29 -2.09 -6.00 -2.86
CA LEU A 29 -2.92 -4.81 -2.75
C LEU A 29 -4.25 -5.08 -2.05
N LYS A 30 -4.85 -6.27 -2.23
CA LYS A 30 -6.03 -6.66 -1.43
C LYS A 30 -5.77 -6.68 0.08
N GLN A 31 -4.53 -6.91 0.52
CA GLN A 31 -4.23 -6.88 1.95
C GLN A 31 -4.29 -5.46 2.53
N LEU A 32 -4.17 -4.43 1.69
CA LEU A 32 -4.33 -3.04 2.10
C LEU A 32 -5.78 -2.73 2.50
N GLU A 33 -6.77 -3.40 1.92
CA GLU A 33 -8.20 -3.13 2.10
C GLU A 33 -8.65 -3.38 3.55
N ARG A 34 -8.45 -2.38 4.40
CA ARG A 34 -8.82 -2.29 5.82
C ARG A 34 -8.44 -0.91 6.36
N THR A 35 -8.73 -0.68 7.63
CA THR A 35 -8.23 0.48 8.38
C THR A 35 -6.84 0.21 8.96
N TRP A 36 -5.91 1.12 8.69
CA TRP A 36 -4.53 1.15 9.17
C TRP A 36 -4.33 2.39 10.03
N LEU A 37 -3.92 2.21 11.28
CA LEU A 37 -3.63 3.31 12.21
C LEU A 37 -2.12 3.43 12.44
N HIS A 38 -1.65 4.66 12.59
CA HIS A 38 -0.23 4.96 12.73
C HIS A 38 0.30 4.47 14.08
N ALA A 39 1.26 3.53 14.02
CA ALA A 39 2.03 3.00 15.13
C ALA A 39 3.35 3.79 15.25
N HIS A 40 3.26 5.09 15.54
CA HIS A 40 4.41 6.00 15.58
C HIS A 40 5.56 5.53 16.51
N GLU A 41 5.25 4.69 17.49
CA GLU A 41 6.22 4.07 18.38
C GLU A 41 7.17 3.08 17.66
N GLU A 42 6.76 2.57 16.49
CA GLU A 42 7.49 1.60 15.68
C GLU A 42 8.20 2.24 14.46
N ASP A 43 8.00 3.54 14.23
CA ASP A 43 8.60 4.28 13.11
C ASP A 43 10.13 4.21 13.14
N GLN A 44 10.75 4.26 11.96
CA GLN A 44 12.20 4.24 11.80
C GLN A 44 12.62 5.24 10.73
N GLY A 45 13.19 6.36 11.15
CA GLY A 45 13.60 7.43 10.23
C GLY A 45 12.42 8.01 9.46
N ASP A 46 12.45 7.89 8.14
CA ASP A 46 11.41 8.35 7.20
C ASP A 46 10.33 7.29 6.93
N VAL A 47 10.46 6.08 7.49
CA VAL A 47 9.50 4.99 7.32
C VAL A 47 8.49 5.02 8.45
N GLN A 48 7.24 5.25 8.08
CA GLN A 48 6.08 5.20 8.98
C GLN A 48 5.52 3.78 9.03
N VAL A 49 5.15 3.33 10.24
CA VAL A 49 4.60 2.00 10.49
C VAL A 49 3.13 2.11 10.85
N TYR A 50 2.31 1.33 10.16
CA TYR A 50 0.88 1.25 10.41
C TYR A 50 0.47 -0.19 10.76
N ARG A 51 -0.49 -0.30 11.66
CA ARG A 51 -1.08 -1.57 12.12
C ARG A 51 -2.59 -1.52 11.91
N PRO A 52 -3.29 -2.66 11.73
CA PRO A 52 -4.74 -2.67 11.64
C PRO A 52 -5.39 -2.06 12.89
N ASN A 53 -6.60 -1.52 12.74
CA ASN A 53 -7.35 -0.98 13.88
C ASN A 53 -7.67 -2.02 14.99
N THR A 54 -7.50 -3.31 14.73
CA THR A 54 -7.63 -4.41 15.70
C THR A 54 -6.36 -4.67 16.52
N TYR A 55 -5.24 -4.04 16.18
CA TYR A 55 -4.00 -4.16 16.94
C TYR A 55 -4.14 -3.49 18.32
N ALA A 56 -3.56 -4.11 19.35
CA ALA A 56 -3.56 -3.58 20.70
C ALA A 56 -2.50 -2.47 20.84
N PHE A 57 -2.86 -1.26 20.41
CA PHE A 57 -1.97 -0.11 20.49
C PHE A 57 -1.68 0.29 21.95
N PRO A 58 -0.45 0.75 22.25
CA PRO A 58 -0.19 1.43 23.52
C PRO A 58 -1.01 2.74 23.60
N PRO A 59 -1.23 3.27 24.82
CA PRO A 59 -1.96 4.52 25.02
C PRO A 59 -1.34 5.69 24.21
N SER A 60 -2.17 6.46 23.51
CA SER A 60 -1.77 7.64 22.74
C SER A 60 -2.85 8.73 22.82
N ARG A 61 -2.47 10.00 22.62
CA ARG A 61 -3.39 11.15 22.52
C ARG A 61 -4.00 11.26 21.11
N GLY A 62 -4.65 10.19 20.66
CA GLY A 62 -5.15 10.06 19.29
C GLY A 62 -4.13 9.41 18.35
N ARG A 63 -4.62 8.96 17.19
CA ARG A 63 -3.82 8.36 16.12
C ARG A 63 -4.40 8.78 14.77
N THR A 64 -3.53 9.16 13.86
CA THR A 64 -3.87 9.31 12.44
C THR A 64 -3.84 7.95 11.75
N GLY A 65 -4.29 7.90 10.51
CA GLY A 65 -4.30 6.66 9.76
C GLY A 65 -5.01 6.78 8.44
N PHE A 66 -5.28 5.63 7.82
CA PHE A 66 -6.00 5.54 6.57
C PHE A 66 -6.97 4.36 6.58
N ALA A 67 -8.05 4.47 5.82
CA ALA A 67 -8.83 3.32 5.39
C ALA A 67 -8.68 3.18 3.88
N PHE A 68 -8.18 2.03 3.45
CA PHE A 68 -8.31 1.60 2.06
C PHE A 68 -9.57 0.74 1.97
N GLU A 69 -10.53 1.23 1.20
CA GLU A 69 -11.75 0.49 0.92
C GLU A 69 -11.65 -0.15 -0.47
N HIS A 70 -12.54 -1.11 -0.69
CA HIS A 70 -12.69 -1.73 -2.01
C HIS A 70 -13.06 -0.68 -3.07
N ASN A 71 -12.73 -0.96 -4.33
CA ASN A 71 -12.95 -0.07 -5.47
C ASN A 71 -12.17 1.26 -5.45
N GLY A 72 -11.05 1.33 -4.73
CA GLY A 72 -10.17 2.50 -4.76
C GLY A 72 -10.66 3.67 -3.92
N ILE A 73 -11.64 3.46 -3.01
CA ILE A 73 -12.09 4.46 -2.06
C ILE A 73 -11.05 4.58 -0.94
N PHE A 74 -10.72 5.81 -0.57
CA PHE A 74 -9.73 6.12 0.47
C PHE A 74 -10.32 7.09 1.50
N THR A 75 -9.99 6.88 2.77
CA THR A 75 -10.23 7.88 3.81
C THR A 75 -8.94 8.10 4.59
N GLN A 76 -8.45 9.34 4.66
CA GLN A 76 -7.40 9.75 5.58
C GLN A 76 -8.01 10.18 6.91
N PHE A 77 -7.43 9.72 8.02
CA PHE A 77 -7.85 10.08 9.35
C PHE A 77 -6.82 11.01 10.00
N ASP A 78 -7.27 12.20 10.35
CA ASP A 78 -6.49 13.22 11.04
C ASP A 78 -7.08 13.56 12.40
N ILE A 79 -6.28 14.22 13.24
CA ILE A 79 -6.74 14.71 14.55
C ILE A 79 -7.41 16.06 14.33
N ALA A 80 -8.72 16.12 14.59
CA ALA A 80 -9.50 17.34 14.49
C ALA A 80 -9.05 18.37 15.55
N PRO A 81 -9.27 19.68 15.31
CA PRO A 81 -8.89 20.73 16.27
C PRO A 81 -9.47 20.59 17.68
N THR A 82 -10.56 19.82 17.84
CA THR A 82 -11.22 19.56 19.12
C THR A 82 -10.98 18.12 19.62
N ASP A 83 -9.79 17.56 19.35
CA ASP A 83 -9.36 16.20 19.74
C ASP A 83 -10.27 15.07 19.22
N GLY A 84 -11.04 15.33 18.16
CA GLY A 84 -11.83 14.33 17.45
C GLY A 84 -11.03 13.62 16.35
N LEU A 85 -11.62 12.58 15.77
CA LEU A 85 -11.11 11.98 14.53
C LEU A 85 -11.82 12.63 13.33
N GLU A 86 -11.08 13.31 12.46
CA GLU A 86 -11.60 13.87 11.20
C GLU A 86 -11.25 12.92 10.05
N GLY A 87 -12.23 12.62 9.20
CA GLY A 87 -12.04 11.74 8.03
C GLY A 87 -12.11 12.52 6.73
N HIS A 88 -11.02 12.48 5.95
CA HIS A 88 -10.90 13.12 4.64
C HIS A 88 -11.05 12.08 3.55
N LYS A 89 -12.16 12.14 2.81
CA LYS A 89 -12.44 11.20 1.72
C LYS A 89 -11.57 11.49 0.50
N GLY A 90 -11.31 10.44 -0.26
CA GLY A 90 -10.56 10.51 -1.49
C GLY A 90 -10.54 9.18 -2.23
N THR A 91 -9.55 9.05 -3.09
CA THR A 91 -9.30 7.85 -3.88
C THR A 91 -7.85 7.41 -3.77
N TRP A 92 -7.63 6.12 -3.96
CA TRP A 92 -6.30 5.54 -4.09
C TRP A 92 -6.22 4.70 -5.36
N ALA A 93 -5.06 4.73 -6.01
CA ALA A 93 -4.75 3.88 -7.14
C ALA A 93 -3.31 3.41 -7.07
N ALA A 94 -3.06 2.13 -7.38
CA ALA A 94 -1.70 1.63 -7.54
C ALA A 94 -1.12 2.19 -8.85
N GLU A 95 0.00 2.92 -8.76
CA GLU A 95 0.77 3.33 -9.92
C GLU A 95 1.69 2.22 -10.40
N ASN A 96 2.20 1.43 -9.46
CA ASN A 96 3.00 0.23 -9.67
C ASN A 96 2.87 -0.68 -8.44
N ASP A 97 3.65 -1.77 -8.39
CA ASP A 97 3.58 -2.80 -7.33
C ASP A 97 3.90 -2.28 -5.91
N HIS A 98 4.54 -1.12 -5.80
CA HIS A 98 5.03 -0.56 -4.54
C HIS A 98 4.65 0.91 -4.32
N THR A 99 3.95 1.56 -5.25
CA THR A 99 3.59 2.97 -5.11
C THR A 99 2.10 3.15 -5.31
N LEU A 100 1.47 3.81 -4.33
CA LEU A 100 0.08 4.22 -4.39
C LEU A 100 0.03 5.73 -4.61
N ARG A 101 -0.86 6.17 -5.49
CA ARG A 101 -1.29 7.56 -5.57
C ARG A 101 -2.51 7.77 -4.70
N ILE A 102 -2.48 8.82 -3.89
CA ILE A 102 -3.59 9.26 -3.05
C ILE A 102 -4.07 10.62 -3.55
N SER A 103 -5.37 10.75 -3.75
CA SER A 103 -6.03 12.00 -4.12
C SER A 103 -7.19 12.26 -3.17
N LEU A 104 -7.11 13.33 -2.38
CA LEU A 104 -8.20 13.72 -1.46
C LEU A 104 -9.23 14.60 -2.19
N ASP A 105 -10.50 14.44 -1.82
CA ASP A 105 -11.63 15.13 -2.46
C ASP A 105 -11.74 16.60 -2.02
N ASP A 106 -11.39 16.88 -0.76
CA ASP A 106 -11.52 18.22 -0.18
C ASP A 106 -10.41 19.19 -0.59
N LYS A 107 -9.35 18.69 -1.25
CA LYS A 107 -8.19 19.44 -1.74
C LYS A 107 -7.52 20.30 -0.67
N LYS A 108 -7.68 19.94 0.62
CA LYS A 108 -6.94 20.58 1.72
C LYS A 108 -5.44 20.26 1.61
N ASP A 109 -5.13 19.02 1.28
CA ASP A 109 -3.77 18.57 0.95
C ASP A 109 -3.64 18.32 -0.56
N PRO A 110 -2.44 18.55 -1.14
CA PRO A 110 -2.14 18.11 -2.49
C PRO A 110 -2.16 16.58 -2.58
N ASP A 111 -2.42 16.07 -3.79
CA ASP A 111 -2.25 14.65 -4.10
C ASP A 111 -0.80 14.22 -3.77
N TYR A 112 -0.66 13.08 -3.10
CA TYR A 112 0.64 12.56 -2.65
C TYR A 112 0.78 11.08 -2.99
N GLN A 113 1.99 10.55 -2.81
CA GLN A 113 2.28 9.14 -3.03
C GLN A 113 2.65 8.45 -1.72
N LEU A 114 2.26 7.18 -1.61
CA LEU A 114 2.72 6.27 -0.57
C LEU A 114 3.58 5.18 -1.23
N GLU A 115 4.86 5.15 -0.90
CA GLU A 115 5.74 4.03 -1.24
C GLU A 115 5.58 2.94 -0.18
N ILE A 116 5.14 1.75 -0.57
CA ILE A 116 5.03 0.56 0.27
C ILE A 116 6.41 -0.08 0.39
N VAL A 117 7.06 0.19 1.53
CA VAL A 117 8.33 -0.43 1.93
C VAL A 117 8.12 -1.92 2.23
N SER A 118 7.07 -2.25 2.99
CA SER A 118 6.68 -3.65 3.24
C SER A 118 5.20 -3.76 3.64
N LEU A 119 4.57 -4.89 3.32
CA LEU A 119 3.22 -5.22 3.76
C LEU A 119 3.17 -6.72 4.09
N GLU A 120 3.39 -7.04 5.36
CA GLU A 120 3.55 -8.41 5.84
C GLU A 120 3.10 -8.51 7.31
N ASN A 121 2.54 -9.65 7.72
CA ASN A 121 2.19 -9.94 9.12
C ASN A 121 1.37 -8.83 9.80
N ASP A 122 0.39 -8.28 9.08
CA ASP A 122 -0.44 -7.15 9.57
C ASP A 122 0.38 -5.91 9.96
N VAL A 123 1.48 -5.67 9.24
CA VAL A 123 2.30 -4.46 9.35
C VAL A 123 2.46 -3.84 7.97
N LEU A 124 2.00 -2.60 7.84
CA LEU A 124 2.19 -1.78 6.66
C LEU A 124 3.28 -0.75 6.96
N LYS A 125 4.39 -0.80 6.21
CA LYS A 125 5.45 0.20 6.29
C LYS A 125 5.47 1.02 5.03
N VAL A 126 5.44 2.34 5.18
CA VAL A 126 5.37 3.25 4.04
C VAL A 126 6.30 4.44 4.19
N ARG A 127 6.68 5.03 3.05
CA ARG A 127 7.18 6.40 2.99
C ARG A 127 6.13 7.28 2.33
N ARG A 128 5.88 8.45 2.90
CA ARG A 128 5.06 9.49 2.26
C ARG A 128 5.96 10.34 1.37
N ILE A 129 5.61 10.44 0.11
CA ILE A 129 6.31 11.26 -0.88
C ILE A 129 5.38 12.42 -1.23
N GLU A 130 5.73 13.60 -0.73
CA GLU A 130 5.10 14.85 -1.11
C GLU A 130 5.69 15.33 -2.45
N LYS A 131 4.85 15.90 -3.31
CA LYS A 131 5.27 16.47 -4.59
C LYS A 131 5.50 17.97 -4.49
#